data_AF-A0A9W6P8S2-F1
#
_entry.id   AF-A0A9W6P8S2-F1
#
_cell.length_a   1.000
_cell.length_b   1.000
_cell.length_c   1.000
_cell.angle_alpha   90.00
_cell.angle_beta   90.00
_cell.angle_gamma   90.00
#
_symmetry.space_group_name_H-M   'P 1'
#
loop_
_entity.id
_entity.type
_entity.pdbx_description
1 polymer ?
#
loop_
_entity_poly.entity_id
_entity_poly.type
_entity_poly.pdbx_seq_one_letter_code
_entity_poly.pdbx_strand_id
1 'polypeptide(L)'
;MHAFDVLGDPIRRRILELLTSGETTSGLLTEAVRAEFGVTQPAVSQHLRVLRDTGFANVRPEGTRRLYTIRGERMAEVDEWVQRFRPFWEKRPDGLVSPHPPQDRERHRTTRDTRASDMTDHQRTQRTLEATTLRGAPARAVVLRREFPEPISGVWDACTSSERLGRWVGPVSGDFTVGGRYQLEGNAGGIVEVCEKPNRLRVTWEFDDAFSVVEVHLSETDLDRTAFELAHVCAAVDDDHWITYGPGAAGVGWDIMLIALEHHLGTGTADFDGAAWTASAQGRASIAAASSGWARAHIADGAPADVARTAGERTRAFYTGDDGS
;
A
#
# COMPACT_ATOMS: atom_id res chain seq x y z
N MET A 1 -26.62 9.09 13.21
CA MET A 1 -25.51 8.62 12.37
C MET A 1 -24.66 9.83 12.06
N HIS A 2 -23.38 9.78 12.41
CA HIS A 2 -22.45 10.88 12.19
C HIS A 2 -22.14 11.00 10.67
N ALA A 3 -21.81 12.19 10.18
CA ALA A 3 -21.50 12.44 8.77
C ALA A 3 -20.39 11.50 8.25
N PHE A 4 -19.37 11.24 9.07
CA PHE A 4 -18.28 10.31 8.75
C PHE A 4 -18.70 8.83 8.74
N ASP A 5 -19.73 8.42 9.48
CA ASP A 5 -20.27 7.06 9.36
C ASP A 5 -20.88 6.86 7.96
N VAL A 6 -21.51 7.90 7.41
CA VAL A 6 -22.09 7.88 6.08
C VAL A 6 -20.99 7.88 5.01
N LEU A 7 -20.00 8.76 5.15
CA LEU A 7 -18.89 8.90 4.21
C LEU A 7 -17.83 7.80 4.35
N GLY A 8 -17.82 7.03 5.43
CA GLY A 8 -16.88 5.92 5.63
C GLY A 8 -17.16 4.70 4.75
N ASP A 9 -18.31 4.65 4.10
CA ASP A 9 -18.71 3.55 3.20
C ASP A 9 -18.33 3.88 1.74
N PRO A 10 -17.55 3.01 1.07
CA PRO A 10 -17.03 3.28 -0.27
C PRO A 10 -18.14 3.37 -1.32
N ILE A 11 -19.22 2.60 -1.18
CA ILE A 11 -20.36 2.63 -2.11
C ILE A 11 -21.11 3.96 -1.96
N ARG A 12 -21.31 4.43 -0.73
CA ARG A 12 -21.94 5.73 -0.47
C ARG A 12 -21.11 6.89 -1.00
N ARG A 13 -19.78 6.87 -0.82
CA ARG A 13 -18.88 7.87 -1.42
C ARG A 13 -18.98 7.86 -2.94
N ARG A 14 -18.92 6.68 -3.56
CA ARG A 14 -19.01 6.55 -5.02
C ARG A 14 -20.32 7.11 -5.57
N ILE A 15 -21.44 6.84 -4.91
CA ILE A 15 -22.73 7.40 -5.31
C ILE A 15 -22.69 8.94 -5.25
N LEU A 16 -22.10 9.54 -4.21
CA LEU A 16 -22.01 10.99 -4.08
C LEU A 16 -21.06 11.60 -5.13
N GLU A 17 -19.97 10.93 -5.48
CA GLU A 17 -19.08 11.32 -6.58
C GLU A 17 -19.79 11.30 -7.93
N LEU A 18 -20.58 10.25 -8.22
CA LEU A 18 -21.35 10.19 -9.46
C LEU A 18 -22.37 11.35 -9.55
N LEU A 19 -22.87 11.80 -8.41
CA LEU A 19 -23.79 12.93 -8.31
C LEU A 19 -23.11 14.31 -8.39
N THR A 20 -21.77 14.41 -8.33
CA THR A 20 -21.08 15.71 -8.52
C THR A 20 -21.19 16.21 -9.96
N SER A 21 -21.35 15.29 -10.91
CA SER A 21 -21.54 15.61 -12.33
C SER A 21 -22.97 16.07 -12.67
N GLY A 22 -23.89 16.01 -11.71
CA GLY A 22 -25.27 16.47 -11.86
C GLY A 22 -26.32 15.44 -11.46
N GLU A 23 -27.58 15.79 -11.73
CA GLU A 23 -28.74 14.97 -11.40
C GLU A 23 -28.71 13.63 -12.18
N THR A 24 -28.74 12.50 -11.46
CA THR A 24 -28.57 11.17 -12.05
C THR A 24 -29.70 10.22 -11.62
N THR A 25 -30.11 9.32 -12.52
CA THR A 25 -31.17 8.34 -12.22
C THR A 25 -30.68 7.23 -11.29
N SER A 26 -31.56 6.68 -10.45
CA SER A 26 -31.24 5.51 -9.62
C SER A 26 -30.79 4.30 -10.43
N GLY A 27 -31.27 4.15 -11.67
CA GLY A 27 -30.88 3.06 -12.57
C GLY A 27 -29.41 3.15 -12.95
N LEU A 28 -28.96 4.33 -13.42
CA LEU A 28 -27.56 4.57 -13.78
C LEU A 28 -26.62 4.47 -12.57
N LEU A 29 -27.03 5.01 -11.42
CA LEU A 29 -26.26 4.86 -10.17
C LEU A 29 -26.15 3.38 -9.77
N THR A 30 -27.23 2.60 -9.93
CA THR A 30 -27.23 1.17 -9.64
C THR A 30 -26.33 0.41 -10.60
N GLU A 31 -26.41 0.68 -11.90
CA GLU A 31 -25.57 0.02 -12.90
C GLU A 31 -24.08 0.26 -12.63
N ALA A 32 -23.69 1.53 -12.44
CA ALA A 32 -22.31 1.91 -12.17
C ALA A 32 -21.77 1.25 -10.89
N VAL A 33 -22.51 1.33 -9.79
CA VAL A 33 -22.08 0.77 -8.50
C VAL A 33 -22.06 -0.76 -8.53
N ARG A 34 -22.99 -1.41 -9.22
CA ARG A 34 -23.00 -2.87 -9.34
C ARG A 34 -21.84 -3.38 -10.19
N ALA A 35 -21.51 -2.67 -11.27
CA ALA A 35 -20.36 -3.00 -12.11
C ALA A 35 -19.05 -2.86 -11.35
N GLU A 36 -18.93 -1.83 -10.50
CA GLU A 36 -17.70 -1.52 -9.75
C GLU A 36 -17.52 -2.39 -8.49
N PHE A 37 -18.59 -2.61 -7.72
CA PHE A 37 -18.51 -3.27 -6.40
C PHE A 37 -19.12 -4.68 -6.35
N GLY A 38 -19.65 -5.19 -7.48
CA GLY A 38 -20.26 -6.53 -7.53
C GLY A 38 -21.51 -6.71 -6.65
N VAL A 39 -22.12 -5.60 -6.19
CA VAL A 39 -23.23 -5.64 -5.23
C VAL A 39 -24.59 -5.90 -5.89
N THR A 40 -25.58 -6.24 -5.06
CA THR A 40 -26.95 -6.48 -5.50
C THR A 40 -27.72 -5.15 -5.61
N GLN A 41 -28.75 -5.09 -6.46
CA GLN A 41 -29.62 -3.91 -6.57
C GLN A 41 -30.31 -3.52 -5.23
N PRO A 42 -30.77 -4.47 -4.38
CA PRO A 42 -31.25 -4.15 -3.04
C PRO A 42 -30.20 -3.47 -2.16
N ALA A 43 -28.92 -3.88 -2.25
CA ALA A 43 -27.83 -3.24 -1.51
C ALA A 43 -27.64 -1.79 -1.95
N VAL A 44 -27.58 -1.52 -3.27
CA VAL A 44 -27.49 -0.14 -3.77
C VAL A 44 -28.71 0.71 -3.35
N SER A 45 -29.91 0.11 -3.39
CA SER A 45 -31.14 0.79 -2.95
C SER A 45 -31.09 1.13 -1.46
N GLN A 46 -30.43 0.32 -0.63
CA GLN A 46 -30.20 0.59 0.78
C GLN A 46 -29.21 1.76 0.96
N HIS A 47 -28.10 1.81 0.21
CA HIS A 47 -27.16 2.94 0.26
C HIS A 47 -27.82 4.26 -0.17
N LEU A 48 -28.61 4.24 -1.25
CA LEU A 48 -29.39 5.42 -1.70
C LEU A 48 -30.39 5.88 -0.64
N ARG A 49 -31.02 4.94 0.07
CA ARG A 49 -31.91 5.25 1.20
C ARG A 49 -31.15 5.94 2.33
N VAL A 50 -30.00 5.39 2.74
CA VAL A 50 -29.16 5.97 3.80
C VAL A 50 -28.72 7.39 3.43
N LEU A 51 -28.23 7.60 2.21
CA LEU A 51 -27.78 8.92 1.73
C LEU A 51 -28.91 9.96 1.75
N ARG A 52 -30.12 9.55 1.39
CA ARG A 52 -31.31 10.39 1.48
C ARG A 52 -31.67 10.70 2.93
N ASP A 53 -31.77 9.68 3.77
CA ASP A 53 -32.25 9.79 5.16
C ASP A 53 -31.27 10.59 6.03
N THR A 54 -29.98 10.57 5.69
CA THR A 54 -28.92 11.32 6.39
C THR A 54 -28.70 12.73 5.81
N GLY A 55 -29.37 13.05 4.71
CA GLY A 55 -29.34 14.37 4.08
C GLY A 55 -28.14 14.63 3.18
N PHE A 56 -27.42 13.59 2.73
CA PHE A 56 -26.33 13.74 1.74
C PHE A 56 -26.84 13.77 0.30
N ALA A 57 -28.02 13.20 0.04
CA ALA A 57 -28.66 13.23 -1.27
C ALA A 57 -30.12 13.68 -1.17
N ASN A 58 -30.56 14.41 -2.18
CA ASN A 58 -31.97 14.69 -2.46
C ASN A 58 -32.48 13.69 -3.50
N VAL A 59 -33.78 13.45 -3.48
CA VAL A 59 -34.46 12.64 -4.50
C VAL A 59 -35.70 13.35 -5.00
N ARG A 60 -35.84 13.45 -6.32
CA ARG A 60 -37.02 14.02 -6.99
C ARG A 60 -37.62 12.98 -7.93
N PRO A 61 -38.96 12.82 -7.95
CA PRO A 61 -39.62 11.99 -8.95
C PRO A 61 -39.65 12.68 -10.32
N GLU A 62 -39.35 11.92 -11.38
CA GLU A 62 -39.54 12.33 -12.78
C GLU A 62 -40.19 11.17 -13.56
N GLY A 63 -41.50 11.23 -13.72
CA GLY A 63 -42.29 10.13 -14.28
C GLY A 63 -42.10 8.85 -13.45
N THR A 64 -41.62 7.78 -14.08
CA THR A 64 -41.31 6.50 -13.42
C THR A 64 -39.90 6.44 -12.83
N ARG A 65 -39.07 7.47 -13.04
CA ARG A 65 -37.67 7.51 -12.62
C ARG A 65 -37.52 8.31 -11.33
N ARG A 66 -36.50 7.95 -10.54
CA ARG A 66 -36.06 8.73 -9.38
C ARG A 66 -34.71 9.34 -9.70
N LEU A 67 -34.67 10.65 -9.66
CA LEU A 67 -33.48 11.44 -9.90
C LEU A 67 -32.88 11.83 -8.55
N TYR A 68 -31.58 11.57 -8.40
CA TYR A 68 -30.82 11.90 -7.21
C TYR A 68 -29.92 13.09 -7.48
N THR A 69 -29.75 13.94 -6.48
CA THR A 69 -28.82 15.08 -6.48
C THR A 69 -28.08 15.13 -5.15
N ILE A 70 -26.87 15.65 -5.14
CA ILE A 70 -26.12 15.89 -3.89
C ILE A 70 -26.72 17.06 -3.12
N ARG A 71 -26.80 16.97 -1.78
CA ARG A 71 -27.14 18.10 -0.92
C ARG A 71 -25.86 18.78 -0.45
N GLY A 72 -25.63 20.00 -0.94
CA GLY A 72 -24.47 20.80 -0.57
C GLY A 72 -24.42 21.16 0.93
N GLU A 73 -25.57 21.31 1.59
CA GLU A 73 -25.67 21.71 3.02
C GLU A 73 -24.93 20.73 3.94
N ARG A 74 -25.18 19.42 3.81
CA ARG A 74 -24.48 18.39 4.59
C ARG A 74 -23.01 18.27 4.22
N MET A 75 -22.66 18.49 2.96
CA MET A 75 -21.26 18.54 2.54
C MET A 75 -20.53 19.77 3.10
N ALA A 76 -21.22 20.89 3.27
CA ALA A 76 -20.65 22.10 3.86
C ALA A 76 -20.33 21.91 5.36
N GLU A 77 -21.12 21.12 6.10
CA GLU A 77 -20.77 20.77 7.49
C GLU A 77 -19.50 19.92 7.57
N VAL A 78 -19.32 19.01 6.61
CA VAL A 78 -18.10 18.20 6.49
C VAL A 78 -16.91 19.10 6.11
N ASP A 79 -17.08 19.99 5.14
CA ASP A 79 -16.07 20.97 4.77
C ASP A 79 -15.71 21.85 5.98
N GLU A 80 -16.68 22.45 6.67
CA GLU A 80 -16.45 23.29 7.86
C GLU A 80 -15.67 22.55 8.96
N TRP A 81 -15.98 21.27 9.17
CA TRP A 81 -15.19 20.44 10.08
C TRP A 81 -13.75 20.24 9.58
N VAL A 82 -13.55 19.93 8.30
CA VAL A 82 -12.22 19.79 7.67
C VAL A 82 -11.44 21.12 7.75
N GLN A 83 -12.12 22.24 7.58
CA GLN A 83 -11.56 23.60 7.65
C GLN A 83 -10.98 23.93 9.03
N ARG A 84 -11.43 23.28 10.11
CA ARG A 84 -10.81 23.44 11.44
C ARG A 84 -9.38 22.91 11.49
N PHE A 85 -9.08 21.93 10.63
CA PHE A 85 -7.75 21.37 10.49
C PHE A 85 -6.93 22.08 9.41
N ARG A 86 -7.54 22.99 8.65
CA ARG A 86 -6.90 23.68 7.54
C ARG A 86 -5.64 24.47 7.91
N PRO A 87 -5.60 25.20 9.05
CA PRO A 87 -4.38 25.90 9.47
C PRO A 87 -3.19 24.98 9.75
N PHE A 88 -3.42 23.68 9.99
CA PHE A 88 -2.34 22.71 10.25
C PHE A 88 -1.59 22.32 8.97
N TRP A 89 -2.24 22.38 7.79
CA TRP A 89 -1.60 22.10 6.50
C TRP A 89 -1.35 23.36 5.65
N GLU A 90 -2.02 24.49 5.91
CA GLU A 90 -1.76 25.78 5.25
C GLU A 90 -0.53 26.52 5.80
N LYS A 91 -0.03 26.14 6.99
CA LYS A 91 1.26 26.64 7.52
C LYS A 91 2.51 26.12 6.77
N ARG A 92 2.32 25.48 5.60
CA ARG A 92 3.35 25.33 4.58
C ARG A 92 3.03 26.21 3.35
N PRO A 93 3.54 27.45 3.26
CA PRO A 93 3.76 28.15 1.99
C PRO A 93 5.27 28.11 1.67
N ASP A 94 5.77 27.79 0.48
CA ASP A 94 5.35 28.20 -0.85
C ASP A 94 5.53 27.07 -1.87
N GLY A 95 4.51 26.82 -2.70
CA GLY A 95 4.66 25.86 -3.80
C GLY A 95 3.36 25.33 -4.41
N LEU A 96 2.46 26.23 -4.80
CA LEU A 96 1.41 26.04 -5.81
C LEU A 96 0.27 25.04 -5.51
N VAL A 97 -0.88 25.60 -5.13
CA VAL A 97 -2.18 25.10 -5.61
C VAL A 97 -2.40 25.70 -6.99
N SER A 98 -2.52 24.85 -8.02
CA SER A 98 -3.19 25.22 -9.27
C SER A 98 -4.49 24.41 -9.42
N PRO A 99 -5.57 25.03 -9.93
CA PRO A 99 -6.87 24.38 -10.05
C PRO A 99 -6.78 23.24 -11.07
N HIS A 100 -7.38 22.10 -10.76
CA HIS A 100 -7.47 20.93 -11.62
C HIS A 100 -8.45 21.23 -12.79
N PRO A 101 -8.01 21.38 -14.06
CA PRO A 101 -8.91 21.24 -15.19
C PRO A 101 -8.98 19.75 -15.58
N PRO A 102 -10.11 19.27 -16.13
CA PRO A 102 -10.20 17.90 -16.60
C PRO A 102 -9.36 17.78 -17.87
N GLN A 103 -8.33 16.92 -17.90
CA GLN A 103 -7.60 16.64 -19.14
C GLN A 103 -7.23 15.16 -19.29
N ASP A 104 -7.80 14.60 -20.37
CA ASP A 104 -7.33 13.50 -21.19
C ASP A 104 -5.81 13.29 -21.13
N ARG A 105 -5.40 12.16 -20.54
CA ARG A 105 -4.01 11.73 -20.48
C ARG A 105 -3.72 10.64 -21.50
N GLU A 106 -3.73 11.03 -22.77
CA GLU A 106 -3.06 10.31 -23.85
C GLU A 106 -2.31 11.35 -24.69
N ARG A 107 -0.98 11.45 -24.53
CA ARG A 107 0.02 11.86 -25.57
C ARG A 107 1.40 12.34 -25.10
N HIS A 108 1.80 12.22 -23.84
CA HIS A 108 3.15 12.67 -23.41
C HIS A 108 4.05 11.59 -22.78
N ARG A 109 3.82 10.31 -23.11
CA ARG A 109 4.65 9.18 -22.62
C ARG A 109 5.94 8.93 -23.43
N THR A 110 6.11 9.57 -24.59
CA THR A 110 7.20 9.24 -25.52
C THR A 110 8.33 10.25 -25.43
N THR A 111 9.34 10.00 -24.59
CA THR A 111 10.78 10.21 -24.95
C THR A 111 11.77 9.94 -23.81
N ARG A 112 11.35 9.86 -22.54
CA ARG A 112 12.27 9.56 -21.41
C ARG A 112 12.15 8.14 -20.83
N ASP A 113 11.07 7.42 -21.17
CA ASP A 113 10.73 6.07 -20.68
C ASP A 113 11.67 4.96 -21.23
N THR A 114 12.36 5.23 -22.35
CA THR A 114 13.13 4.21 -23.09
C THR A 114 14.44 3.76 -22.44
N ARG A 115 14.94 4.43 -21.39
CA ARG A 115 16.12 3.95 -20.63
C ARG A 115 15.77 3.25 -19.32
N ALA A 116 14.58 3.50 -18.77
CA ALA A 116 14.12 2.85 -17.53
C ALA A 116 13.39 1.53 -17.82
N SER A 117 12.86 1.34 -19.03
CA SER A 117 12.15 0.13 -19.44
C SER A 117 13.03 -1.11 -19.69
N ASP A 118 14.35 -0.96 -19.64
CA ASP A 118 15.32 -2.05 -19.94
C ASP A 118 15.95 -2.65 -18.66
N MET A 119 15.68 -2.05 -17.49
CA MET A 119 16.01 -2.67 -16.21
C MET A 119 14.88 -3.63 -15.83
N THR A 120 15.22 -4.90 -15.65
CA THR A 120 14.28 -5.88 -15.12
C THR A 120 13.86 -5.48 -13.70
N ASP A 121 12.60 -5.73 -13.37
CA ASP A 121 11.91 -5.25 -12.15
C ASP A 121 12.73 -5.40 -10.85
N HIS A 122 13.45 -6.52 -10.72
CA HIS A 122 14.29 -6.87 -9.58
C HIS A 122 15.61 -6.08 -9.44
N GLN A 123 16.04 -5.37 -10.50
CA GLN A 123 17.23 -4.52 -10.50
C GLN A 123 16.97 -3.12 -9.91
N ARG A 124 15.70 -2.76 -9.65
CA ARG A 124 15.32 -1.47 -9.08
C ARG A 124 15.44 -1.39 -7.56
N THR A 125 15.47 -2.52 -6.87
CA THR A 125 15.57 -2.57 -5.41
C THR A 125 17.04 -2.60 -4.96
N GLN A 126 17.46 -1.58 -4.22
CA GLN A 126 18.72 -1.60 -3.48
C GLN A 126 18.52 -2.36 -2.17
N ARG A 127 19.50 -3.20 -1.81
CA ARG A 127 19.44 -4.08 -0.64
C ARG A 127 20.70 -3.90 0.18
N THR A 128 20.55 -3.61 1.47
CA THR A 128 21.67 -3.41 2.39
C THR A 128 21.36 -4.06 3.73
N LEU A 129 22.41 -4.39 4.48
CA LEU A 129 22.31 -4.73 5.89
C LEU A 129 22.93 -3.63 6.71
N GLU A 130 22.30 -3.31 7.83
CA GLU A 130 22.79 -2.27 8.73
C GLU A 130 22.84 -2.85 10.15
N ALA A 131 23.96 -2.63 10.84
CA ALA A 131 24.09 -2.94 12.26
C ALA A 131 23.23 -1.97 13.08
N THR A 132 22.41 -2.49 13.97
CA THR A 132 21.54 -1.69 14.82
C THR A 132 21.31 -2.38 16.17
N THR A 133 20.35 -1.89 16.95
CA THR A 133 19.93 -2.53 18.19
C THR A 133 18.43 -2.73 18.21
N LEU A 134 17.98 -3.83 18.81
CA LEU A 134 16.58 -4.10 19.10
C LEU A 134 16.45 -4.40 20.59
N ARG A 135 15.63 -3.61 21.29
CA ARG A 135 15.43 -3.72 22.75
C ARG A 135 16.75 -3.71 23.54
N GLY A 136 17.74 -2.93 23.08
CA GLY A 136 19.05 -2.79 23.73
C GLY A 136 20.05 -3.91 23.44
N ALA A 137 19.69 -4.92 22.65
CA ALA A 137 20.61 -5.96 22.19
C ALA A 137 21.06 -5.69 20.74
N PRO A 138 22.24 -6.18 20.32
CA PRO A 138 22.67 -6.14 18.93
C PRO A 138 21.62 -6.76 17.99
N ALA A 139 21.40 -6.13 16.85
CA ALA A 139 20.42 -6.55 15.84
C ALA A 139 20.92 -6.18 14.44
N ARG A 140 20.27 -6.72 13.42
CA ARG A 140 20.48 -6.32 12.02
C ARG A 140 19.19 -5.81 11.41
N ALA A 141 19.31 -4.73 10.66
CA ALA A 141 18.27 -4.24 9.79
C ALA A 141 18.48 -4.80 8.37
N VAL A 142 17.48 -5.51 7.87
CA VAL A 142 17.35 -5.92 6.47
C VAL A 142 16.67 -4.77 5.73
N VAL A 143 17.44 -4.01 4.95
CA VAL A 143 17.00 -2.74 4.37
C VAL A 143 16.79 -2.85 2.87
N LEU A 144 15.60 -2.46 2.41
CA LEU A 144 15.21 -2.36 1.01
C LEU A 144 14.94 -0.91 0.68
N ARG A 145 15.55 -0.39 -0.39
CA ARG A 145 15.24 0.92 -0.96
C ARG A 145 14.76 0.77 -2.39
N ARG A 146 13.65 1.42 -2.72
CA ARG A 146 13.03 1.38 -4.05
C ARG A 146 12.35 2.71 -4.35
N GLU A 147 12.40 3.12 -5.61
CA GLU A 147 11.63 4.27 -6.09
C GLU A 147 10.32 3.82 -6.73
N PHE A 148 9.23 4.51 -6.39
CA PHE A 148 7.93 4.32 -7.00
C PHE A 148 7.55 5.57 -7.82
N PRO A 149 6.98 5.40 -9.03
CA PRO A 149 6.49 6.50 -9.86
C PRO A 149 5.10 6.98 -9.38
N GLU A 150 4.99 7.29 -8.09
CA GLU A 150 3.80 7.75 -7.40
C GLU A 150 4.20 8.86 -6.41
N PRO A 151 3.45 9.97 -6.32
CA PRO A 151 3.60 10.97 -5.26
C PRO A 151 3.61 10.37 -3.85
N ILE A 152 4.33 11.02 -2.92
CA ILE A 152 4.49 10.50 -1.55
C ILE A 152 3.16 10.31 -0.82
N SER A 153 2.17 11.14 -1.13
CA SER A 153 0.81 11.02 -0.59
C SER A 153 0.15 9.71 -1.01
N GLY A 154 0.34 9.28 -2.26
CA GLY A 154 -0.21 8.05 -2.80
C GLY A 154 0.46 6.81 -2.21
N VAL A 155 1.79 6.83 -2.08
CA VAL A 155 2.56 5.74 -1.43
C VAL A 155 2.26 5.67 0.07
N TRP A 156 2.21 6.81 0.75
CA TRP A 156 1.87 6.89 2.18
C TRP A 156 0.48 6.31 2.46
N ASP A 157 -0.51 6.70 1.67
CA ASP A 157 -1.87 6.20 1.81
C ASP A 157 -1.95 4.69 1.50
N ALA A 158 -1.17 4.19 0.54
CA ALA A 158 -1.05 2.74 0.27
C ALA A 158 -0.46 1.95 1.46
N CYS A 159 0.36 2.59 2.30
CA CYS A 159 1.01 1.94 3.44
C CYS A 159 0.23 2.08 4.75
N THR A 160 -0.68 3.06 4.86
CA THR A 160 -1.31 3.43 6.14
C THR A 160 -2.83 3.32 6.15
N SER A 161 -3.48 3.37 4.99
CA SER A 161 -4.91 3.07 4.90
C SER A 161 -5.11 1.56 4.98
N SER A 162 -5.89 1.07 5.94
CA SER A 162 -6.19 -0.36 6.06
C SER A 162 -6.79 -0.93 4.77
N GLU A 163 -7.61 -0.13 4.06
CA GLU A 163 -8.21 -0.52 2.78
C GLU A 163 -7.15 -0.75 1.71
N ARG A 164 -6.17 0.15 1.57
CA ARG A 164 -5.16 0.07 0.51
C ARG A 164 -4.00 -0.84 0.87
N LEU A 165 -3.59 -0.83 2.13
CA LEU A 165 -2.62 -1.77 2.68
C LEU A 165 -3.06 -3.20 2.38
N GLY A 166 -4.34 -3.50 2.67
CA GLY A 166 -4.93 -4.82 2.42
C GLY A 166 -4.90 -5.30 0.96
N ARG A 167 -4.65 -4.42 -0.01
CA ARG A 167 -4.62 -4.76 -1.44
C ARG A 167 -3.30 -5.37 -1.89
N TRP A 168 -2.23 -5.20 -1.11
CA TRP A 168 -0.89 -5.70 -1.48
C TRP A 168 -0.20 -6.53 -0.39
N VAL A 169 -0.53 -6.33 0.90
CA VAL A 169 -0.04 -7.24 1.98
C VAL A 169 -1.00 -8.38 2.32
N GLY A 170 -2.21 -8.38 1.74
CA GLY A 170 -3.28 -9.32 2.09
C GLY A 170 -4.23 -8.77 3.17
N PRO A 171 -5.28 -9.51 3.57
CA PRO A 171 -6.30 -9.01 4.48
C PRO A 171 -5.72 -8.51 5.80
N VAL A 172 -6.14 -7.32 6.23
CA VAL A 172 -5.67 -6.67 7.46
C VAL A 172 -6.84 -6.31 8.38
N SER A 173 -6.62 -6.43 9.69
CA SER A 173 -7.61 -6.06 10.71
C SER A 173 -6.94 -5.38 11.91
N GLY A 174 -7.76 -4.77 12.78
CA GLY A 174 -7.31 -4.13 14.01
C GLY A 174 -7.34 -2.60 13.96
N ASP A 175 -6.54 -1.99 14.83
CA ASP A 175 -6.42 -0.54 14.99
C ASP A 175 -5.06 -0.07 14.44
N PHE A 176 -5.10 0.79 13.42
CA PHE A 176 -3.93 1.32 12.72
C PHE A 176 -3.48 2.69 13.24
N THR A 177 -4.01 3.12 14.40
CA THR A 177 -3.53 4.31 15.11
C THR A 177 -2.33 3.97 16.01
N VAL A 178 -1.55 4.98 16.41
CA VAL A 178 -0.40 4.78 17.29
C VAL A 178 -0.85 4.17 18.63
N GLY A 179 -0.20 3.07 19.02
CA GLY A 179 -0.57 2.24 20.17
C GLY A 179 -1.63 1.17 19.85
N GLY A 180 -2.27 1.26 18.69
CA GLY A 180 -3.23 0.29 18.18
C GLY A 180 -2.57 -1.03 17.78
N ARG A 181 -3.31 -2.13 17.93
CA ARG A 181 -2.88 -3.47 17.55
C ARG A 181 -3.46 -3.83 16.19
N TYR A 182 -2.62 -4.29 15.27
CA TYR A 182 -3.01 -4.74 13.94
C TYR A 182 -2.71 -6.23 13.74
N GLN A 183 -3.35 -6.82 12.73
CA GLN A 183 -3.11 -8.19 12.30
C GLN A 183 -3.16 -8.28 10.78
N LEU A 184 -2.15 -8.92 10.19
CA LEU A 184 -2.17 -9.43 8.83
C LEU A 184 -2.68 -10.88 8.88
N GLU A 185 -3.78 -11.19 8.22
CA GLU A 185 -4.39 -12.53 8.31
C GLU A 185 -3.47 -13.62 7.75
N GLY A 186 -3.23 -14.68 8.54
CA GLY A 186 -2.32 -15.77 8.17
C GLY A 186 -0.83 -15.39 8.20
N ASN A 187 -0.48 -14.22 8.71
CA ASN A 187 0.89 -13.72 8.80
C ASN A 187 1.11 -13.07 10.18
N ALA A 188 1.84 -11.96 10.24
CA ALA A 188 2.22 -11.30 11.48
C ALA A 188 1.15 -10.36 12.03
N GLY A 189 1.17 -10.20 13.35
CA GLY A 189 0.49 -9.10 14.04
C GLY A 189 1.49 -8.11 14.62
N GLY A 190 1.00 -7.06 15.26
CA GLY A 190 1.88 -6.12 15.94
C GLY A 190 1.18 -4.89 16.47
N ILE A 191 1.98 -3.93 16.91
CA ILE A 191 1.55 -2.64 17.45
C ILE A 191 2.14 -1.54 16.57
N VAL A 192 1.33 -0.52 16.26
CA VAL A 192 1.81 0.69 15.60
C VAL A 192 2.56 1.55 16.62
N GLU A 193 3.88 1.63 16.51
CA GLU A 193 4.72 2.41 17.43
C GLU A 193 4.82 3.88 17.00
N VAL A 194 4.96 4.13 15.70
CA VAL A 194 5.11 5.48 15.12
C VAL A 194 4.30 5.58 13.84
N CYS A 195 3.57 6.69 13.67
CA CYS A 195 2.87 7.01 12.43
C CYS A 195 2.93 8.53 12.20
N GLU A 196 4.01 8.98 11.55
CA GLU A 196 4.34 10.38 11.29
C GLU A 196 4.15 10.67 9.79
N LYS A 197 2.95 11.15 9.44
CA LYS A 197 2.59 11.42 8.04
C LYS A 197 3.42 12.56 7.42
N PRO A 198 3.85 12.43 6.13
CA PRO A 198 3.77 11.26 5.25
C PRO A 198 5.08 10.44 5.21
N ASN A 199 5.95 10.59 6.21
CA ASN A 199 7.36 10.21 6.06
C ASN A 199 7.74 8.94 6.81
N ARG A 200 7.05 8.56 7.88
CA ARG A 200 7.58 7.51 8.77
C ARG A 200 6.50 6.68 9.43
N LEU A 201 6.57 5.37 9.24
CA LEU A 201 5.74 4.37 9.90
C LEU A 201 6.67 3.36 10.59
N ARG A 202 6.41 3.06 11.85
CA ARG A 202 7.13 2.03 12.60
C ARG A 202 6.14 1.13 13.31
N VAL A 203 6.30 -0.17 13.14
CA VAL A 203 5.42 -1.18 13.70
C VAL A 203 6.22 -2.33 14.31
N THR A 204 5.77 -2.88 15.43
CA THR A 204 6.29 -4.18 15.87
C THR A 204 5.79 -5.25 14.91
N TRP A 205 6.57 -6.31 14.75
CA TRP A 205 6.23 -7.44 13.90
C TRP A 205 6.39 -8.72 14.72
N GLU A 206 5.25 -9.36 15.01
CA GLU A 206 5.13 -10.53 15.87
C GLU A 206 4.62 -11.70 15.03
N PHE A 207 5.47 -12.69 14.78
CA PHE A 207 5.17 -13.84 13.94
C PHE A 207 5.82 -15.10 14.53
N ASP A 208 5.02 -16.15 14.74
CA ASP A 208 5.48 -17.45 15.27
C ASP A 208 6.38 -17.32 16.52
N ASP A 209 5.89 -16.58 17.52
CA ASP A 209 6.59 -16.20 18.77
C ASP A 209 7.86 -15.33 18.60
N ALA A 210 8.30 -15.07 17.37
CA ALA A 210 9.40 -14.16 17.08
C ALA A 210 8.95 -12.69 17.14
N PHE A 211 9.84 -11.83 17.67
CA PHE A 211 9.64 -10.39 17.73
C PHE A 211 10.68 -9.67 16.88
N SER A 212 10.21 -8.80 15.99
CA SER A 212 11.01 -7.87 15.20
C SER A 212 10.31 -6.52 15.09
N VAL A 213 10.94 -5.56 14.40
CA VAL A 213 10.33 -4.26 14.10
C VAL A 213 10.50 -3.95 12.63
N VAL A 214 9.45 -3.43 12.01
CA VAL A 214 9.48 -2.92 10.64
C VAL A 214 9.35 -1.41 10.68
N GLU A 215 10.24 -0.72 9.99
CA GLU A 215 10.23 0.72 9.85
C GLU A 215 10.26 1.11 8.38
N VAL A 216 9.34 1.97 7.99
CA VAL A 216 9.21 2.51 6.64
C VAL A 216 9.48 4.00 6.68
N HIS A 217 10.38 4.44 5.80
CA HIS A 217 10.66 5.84 5.54
C HIS A 217 10.32 6.20 4.10
N LEU A 218 9.56 7.28 3.91
CA LEU A 218 9.24 7.83 2.60
C LEU A 218 9.87 9.22 2.45
N SER A 219 10.47 9.45 1.28
CA SER A 219 11.00 10.76 0.89
C SER A 219 10.62 11.08 -0.55
N GLU A 220 10.31 12.34 -0.81
CA GLU A 220 10.07 12.83 -2.17
C GLU A 220 11.41 12.89 -2.91
N THR A 221 11.50 12.24 -4.07
CA THR A 221 12.67 12.38 -4.95
C THR A 221 12.40 13.37 -6.08
N ASP A 222 11.17 13.37 -6.60
CA ASP A 222 10.62 14.32 -7.56
C ASP A 222 9.11 14.49 -7.27
N LEU A 223 8.43 15.45 -7.92
CA LEU A 223 6.99 15.73 -7.71
C LEU A 223 6.09 14.49 -7.87
N ASP A 224 6.46 13.56 -8.75
CA ASP A 224 5.69 12.35 -9.06
C ASP A 224 6.44 11.06 -8.68
N ARG A 225 7.46 11.16 -7.81
CA ARG A 225 8.27 10.00 -7.40
C ARG A 225 8.57 10.00 -5.92
N THR A 226 8.51 8.81 -5.35
CA THR A 226 8.78 8.59 -3.93
C THR A 226 9.88 7.55 -3.78
N ALA A 227 10.93 7.90 -3.03
CA ALA A 227 11.84 6.92 -2.47
C ALA A 227 11.19 6.28 -1.24
N PHE A 228 11.01 4.97 -1.32
CA PHE A 228 10.52 4.11 -0.27
C PHE A 228 11.69 3.32 0.30
N GLU A 229 11.88 3.42 1.61
CA GLU A 229 12.86 2.65 2.36
C GLU A 229 12.11 1.82 3.42
N LEU A 230 12.37 0.52 3.46
CA LEU A 230 11.89 -0.37 4.51
C LEU A 230 13.06 -1.04 5.19
N ALA A 231 13.09 -0.99 6.51
CA ALA A 231 14.03 -1.67 7.37
C ALA A 231 13.28 -2.68 8.25
N HIS A 232 13.55 -3.97 8.05
CA HIS A 232 13.09 -5.03 8.95
C HIS A 232 14.21 -5.36 9.93
N VAL A 233 14.05 -4.94 11.19
CA VAL A 233 15.01 -5.09 12.27
C VAL A 233 14.75 -6.38 13.03
N CYS A 234 15.65 -7.34 12.91
CA CYS A 234 15.58 -8.63 13.56
C CYS A 234 16.66 -8.74 14.65
N ALA A 235 16.29 -9.21 15.85
CA ALA A 235 17.24 -9.48 16.93
C ALA A 235 18.19 -10.65 16.60
N ALA A 236 17.73 -11.58 15.77
CA ALA A 236 18.42 -12.83 15.53
C ALA A 236 19.39 -12.72 14.34
N VAL A 237 20.65 -12.44 14.66
CA VAL A 237 21.79 -12.68 13.74
C VAL A 237 22.40 -14.06 13.90
N ASP A 238 22.01 -14.79 14.94
CA ASP A 238 22.62 -16.07 15.34
C ASP A 238 21.58 -17.18 15.56
N ASP A 239 20.33 -17.02 15.11
CA ASP A 239 19.36 -18.12 15.15
C ASP A 239 19.51 -19.08 13.95
N ASP A 240 18.98 -20.29 14.09
CA ASP A 240 19.06 -21.34 13.06
C ASP A 240 18.51 -20.86 11.71
N HIS A 241 17.53 -19.96 11.73
CA HIS A 241 16.90 -19.43 10.53
C HIS A 241 17.83 -18.48 9.76
N TRP A 242 18.47 -17.54 10.45
CA TRP A 242 19.48 -16.64 9.88
C TRP A 242 20.72 -17.41 9.43
N ILE A 243 21.19 -18.39 10.21
CA ILE A 243 22.32 -19.25 9.82
C ILE A 243 22.01 -20.02 8.53
N THR A 244 20.76 -20.46 8.36
CA THR A 244 20.37 -21.27 7.20
C THR A 244 20.13 -20.44 5.95
N TYR A 245 19.39 -19.34 6.07
CA TYR A 245 18.85 -18.56 4.95
C TYR A 245 19.47 -17.16 4.83
N GLY A 246 20.21 -16.71 5.84
CA GLY A 246 20.82 -15.37 5.88
C GLY A 246 19.77 -14.26 5.81
N PRO A 247 20.13 -13.07 5.29
CA PRO A 247 19.20 -11.95 5.18
C PRO A 247 18.05 -12.19 4.19
N GLY A 248 18.19 -13.19 3.32
CA GLY A 248 17.14 -13.56 2.37
C GLY A 248 15.86 -14.05 3.05
N ALA A 249 15.97 -14.60 4.25
CA ALA A 249 14.85 -15.12 5.04
C ALA A 249 13.78 -14.06 5.33
N ALA A 250 14.22 -12.85 5.70
CA ALA A 250 13.34 -11.70 5.89
C ALA A 250 13.19 -10.87 4.60
N GLY A 251 14.25 -10.78 3.80
CA GLY A 251 14.33 -9.83 2.70
C GLY A 251 13.57 -10.21 1.43
N VAL A 252 13.54 -11.49 1.05
CA VAL A 252 12.88 -11.93 -0.21
C VAL A 252 11.36 -11.80 -0.10
N GLY A 253 10.78 -12.04 1.07
CA GLY A 253 9.36 -11.77 1.31
C GLY A 253 9.00 -10.30 1.06
N TRP A 254 9.82 -9.38 1.56
CA TRP A 254 9.64 -7.95 1.29
C TRP A 254 9.82 -7.59 -0.18
N ASP A 255 10.78 -8.19 -0.88
CA ASP A 255 10.92 -8.01 -2.33
C ASP A 255 9.63 -8.36 -3.09
N ILE A 256 8.99 -9.48 -2.73
CA ILE A 256 7.71 -9.91 -3.33
C ILE A 256 6.59 -8.92 -2.98
N MET A 257 6.49 -8.51 -1.72
CA MET A 257 5.48 -7.55 -1.28
C MET A 257 5.64 -6.18 -1.97
N LEU A 258 6.86 -5.72 -2.24
CA LEU A 258 7.10 -4.47 -2.97
C LEU A 258 6.73 -4.56 -4.46
N ILE A 259 6.74 -5.75 -5.04
CA ILE A 259 6.22 -5.99 -6.40
C ILE A 259 4.69 -5.91 -6.38
N ALA A 260 4.04 -6.50 -5.36
CA ALA A 260 2.60 -6.35 -5.15
C ALA A 260 2.20 -4.88 -4.93
N LEU A 261 3.00 -4.12 -4.17
CA LEU A 261 2.79 -2.68 -3.99
C LEU A 261 2.92 -1.92 -5.30
N GLU A 262 3.95 -2.18 -6.13
CA GLU A 262 4.08 -1.52 -7.43
C GLU A 262 2.87 -1.82 -8.33
N HIS A 263 2.43 -3.08 -8.38
CA HIS A 263 1.22 -3.46 -9.11
C HIS A 263 0.01 -2.68 -8.61
N HIS A 264 -0.19 -2.65 -7.29
CA HIS A 264 -1.28 -1.90 -6.66
C HIS A 264 -1.23 -0.39 -6.97
N LEU A 265 -0.05 0.23 -6.93
CA LEU A 265 0.11 1.65 -7.28
C LEU A 265 -0.17 1.92 -8.77
N GLY A 266 0.24 0.99 -9.65
CA GLY A 266 0.04 1.13 -11.09
C GLY A 266 -1.40 0.88 -11.56
N THR A 267 -2.14 -0.01 -10.92
CA THR A 267 -3.49 -0.42 -11.35
C THR A 267 -4.60 0.05 -10.42
N GLY A 268 -4.29 0.36 -9.16
CA GLY A 268 -5.25 0.63 -8.10
C GLY A 268 -5.99 -0.61 -7.57
N THR A 269 -5.79 -1.79 -8.15
CA THR A 269 -6.56 -3.01 -7.86
C THR A 269 -5.93 -3.87 -6.76
N ALA A 270 -6.68 -4.86 -6.27
CA ALA A 270 -6.28 -5.85 -5.27
C ALA A 270 -6.23 -7.27 -5.87
N ASP A 271 -5.81 -7.37 -7.13
CA ASP A 271 -5.86 -8.58 -7.96
C ASP A 271 -4.48 -9.25 -8.14
N PHE A 272 -3.48 -8.82 -7.37
CA PHE A 272 -2.16 -9.45 -7.40
C PHE A 272 -2.21 -10.83 -6.75
N ASP A 273 -2.28 -11.87 -7.59
CA ASP A 273 -2.14 -13.26 -7.15
C ASP A 273 -0.66 -13.60 -6.93
N GLY A 274 -0.20 -13.43 -5.69
CA GLY A 274 1.20 -13.71 -5.32
C GLY A 274 1.61 -15.16 -5.53
N ALA A 275 0.70 -16.13 -5.42
CA ALA A 275 1.00 -17.55 -5.62
C ALA A 275 1.17 -17.85 -7.12
N ALA A 276 0.24 -17.37 -7.96
CA ALA A 276 0.36 -17.50 -9.41
C ALA A 276 1.57 -16.75 -9.95
N TRP A 277 1.87 -15.56 -9.42
CA TRP A 277 3.06 -14.79 -9.79
C TRP A 277 4.33 -15.54 -9.41
N THR A 278 4.45 -16.07 -8.19
CA THR A 278 5.60 -16.86 -7.72
C THR A 278 5.83 -18.10 -8.59
N ALA A 279 4.75 -18.77 -9.01
CA ALA A 279 4.80 -19.92 -9.91
C ALA A 279 5.07 -19.57 -11.39
N SER A 280 5.08 -18.28 -11.76
CA SER A 280 5.39 -17.85 -13.12
C SER A 280 6.90 -17.86 -13.40
N ALA A 281 7.28 -17.88 -14.68
CA ALA A 281 8.69 -17.74 -15.07
C ALA A 281 9.28 -16.39 -14.61
N GLN A 282 8.49 -15.32 -14.66
CA GLN A 282 8.89 -13.99 -14.21
C GLN A 282 9.09 -13.94 -12.69
N GLY A 283 8.18 -14.54 -11.92
CA GLY A 283 8.28 -14.61 -10.46
C GLY A 283 9.50 -15.41 -10.02
N ARG A 284 9.70 -16.61 -10.57
CA ARG A 284 10.91 -17.41 -10.30
C ARG A 284 12.21 -16.67 -10.62
N ALA A 285 12.26 -15.98 -11.77
CA ALA A 285 13.43 -15.18 -12.13
C ALA A 285 13.66 -14.01 -11.15
N SER A 286 12.59 -13.34 -10.72
CA SER A 286 12.65 -12.22 -9.78
C SER A 286 13.09 -12.69 -8.39
N ILE A 287 12.58 -13.83 -7.91
CA ILE A 287 12.98 -14.45 -6.64
C ILE A 287 14.45 -14.88 -6.68
N ALA A 288 14.92 -15.48 -7.78
CA ALA A 288 16.31 -15.84 -7.95
C ALA A 288 17.24 -14.61 -7.91
N ALA A 289 16.83 -13.53 -8.56
CA ALA A 289 17.58 -12.28 -8.54
C ALA A 289 17.56 -11.58 -7.17
N ALA A 290 16.41 -11.58 -6.47
CA ALA A 290 16.29 -11.07 -5.11
C ALA A 290 17.18 -11.85 -4.13
N SER A 291 17.13 -13.18 -4.18
CA SER A 291 17.96 -14.07 -3.35
C SER A 291 19.46 -13.84 -3.60
N SER A 292 19.85 -13.70 -4.87
CA SER A 292 21.23 -13.34 -5.24
C SER A 292 21.60 -11.93 -4.77
N GLY A 293 20.65 -10.99 -4.77
CA GLY A 293 20.82 -9.64 -4.25
C GLY A 293 21.10 -9.61 -2.76
N TRP A 294 20.34 -10.38 -1.98
CA TRP A 294 20.57 -10.53 -0.54
C TRP A 294 21.87 -11.24 -0.22
N ALA A 295 22.28 -12.24 -1.00
CA ALA A 295 23.62 -12.83 -0.87
C ALA A 295 24.72 -11.78 -1.08
N ARG A 296 24.60 -10.89 -2.06
CA ARG A 296 25.55 -9.78 -2.25
C ARG A 296 25.55 -8.79 -1.09
N ALA A 297 24.38 -8.44 -0.55
CA ALA A 297 24.28 -7.57 0.61
C ALA A 297 24.93 -8.21 1.86
N HIS A 298 24.77 -9.52 2.05
CA HIS A 298 25.40 -10.26 3.13
C HIS A 298 26.93 -10.25 3.05
N ILE A 299 27.48 -10.42 1.83
CA ILE A 299 28.93 -10.31 1.58
C ILE A 299 29.43 -8.90 1.88
N ALA A 300 28.68 -7.88 1.43
CA ALA A 300 29.03 -6.48 1.67
C ALA A 300 29.03 -6.12 3.16
N ASP A 301 28.21 -6.79 3.98
CA ASP A 301 28.18 -6.67 5.44
C ASP A 301 29.26 -7.52 6.15
N GLY A 302 30.06 -8.27 5.41
CA GLY A 302 31.25 -8.97 5.92
C GLY A 302 31.13 -10.49 6.03
N ALA A 303 30.04 -11.11 5.57
CA ALA A 303 29.92 -12.57 5.60
C ALA A 303 30.84 -13.25 4.57
N PRO A 304 31.34 -14.47 4.86
CA PRO A 304 32.06 -15.28 3.88
C PRO A 304 31.24 -15.51 2.61
N ALA A 305 31.88 -15.37 1.45
CA ALA A 305 31.19 -15.33 0.18
C ALA A 305 30.57 -16.67 -0.25
N ASP A 306 31.12 -17.79 0.21
CA ASP A 306 30.53 -19.12 0.07
C ASP A 306 29.27 -19.26 0.93
N VAL A 307 29.35 -18.91 2.23
CA VAL A 307 28.22 -18.95 3.17
C VAL A 307 27.05 -18.10 2.67
N ALA A 308 27.31 -16.86 2.27
CA ALA A 308 26.28 -15.95 1.78
C ALA A 308 25.59 -16.44 0.49
N ARG A 309 26.35 -17.05 -0.44
CA ARG A 309 25.78 -17.60 -1.68
C ARG A 309 24.92 -18.83 -1.41
N THR A 310 25.38 -19.75 -0.57
CA THR A 310 24.61 -20.93 -0.16
C THR A 310 23.32 -20.54 0.55
N ALA A 311 23.36 -19.55 1.44
CA ALA A 311 22.17 -18.99 2.08
C ALA A 311 21.17 -18.41 1.07
N GLY A 312 21.67 -17.68 0.05
CA GLY A 312 20.85 -17.19 -1.06
C GLY A 312 20.22 -18.31 -1.89
N GLU A 313 20.95 -19.39 -2.17
CA GLU A 313 20.41 -20.55 -2.91
C GLU A 313 19.31 -21.27 -2.13
N ARG A 314 19.50 -21.46 -0.81
CA ARG A 314 18.47 -22.03 0.08
C ARG A 314 17.23 -21.16 0.16
N THR A 315 17.40 -19.84 0.24
CA THR A 315 16.29 -18.89 0.23
C THR A 315 15.52 -18.98 -1.08
N ARG A 316 16.22 -18.99 -2.22
CA ARG A 316 15.59 -19.17 -3.53
C ARG A 316 14.77 -20.45 -3.58
N ALA A 317 15.36 -21.58 -3.20
CA ALA A 317 14.72 -22.88 -3.16
C ALA A 317 13.43 -22.87 -2.31
N PHE A 318 13.50 -22.29 -1.11
CA PHE A 318 12.36 -22.14 -0.20
C PHE A 318 11.19 -21.39 -0.85
N TYR A 319 11.44 -20.27 -1.52
CA TYR A 319 10.40 -19.47 -2.16
C TYR A 319 9.89 -20.05 -3.49
N THR A 320 10.71 -20.80 -4.24
CA THR A 320 10.28 -21.40 -5.52
C THR A 320 9.74 -22.82 -5.40
N GLY A 321 9.90 -23.46 -4.23
CA GLY A 321 9.58 -24.89 -4.05
C GLY A 321 10.55 -25.81 -4.81
N ASP A 322 11.69 -25.28 -5.26
CA ASP A 322 12.75 -26.09 -5.88
C ASP A 322 13.59 -26.71 -4.76
N ASP A 323 13.13 -27.81 -4.16
CA ASP A 323 13.99 -28.62 -3.31
C ASP A 323 15.13 -29.15 -4.18
N GLY A 324 16.33 -28.61 -3.96
CA GLY A 324 17.54 -28.98 -4.72
C GLY A 324 17.68 -30.49 -4.81
N SER A 325 17.46 -31.03 -6.01
CA SER A 325 17.74 -32.42 -6.36
C SER A 325 19.22 -32.61 -6.65
#